data_AF-A0A7S6MQV2-F1
#
_entry.id   AF-A0A7S6MQV2-F1
#
_cell.length_a   1.000
_cell.length_b   1.000
_cell.length_c   1.000
_cell.angle_alpha   90.00
_cell.angle_beta   90.00
_cell.angle_gamma   90.00
#
_symmetry.space_group_name_H-M   'P 1'
#
loop_
_entity.id
_entity.type
_entity.pdbx_description
1 polymer ?
#
loop_
_entity_poly.entity_id
_entity_poly.type
_entity_poly.pdbx_seq_one_letter_code
_entity_poly.pdbx_strand_id
1 'polypeptide(L)'
;MNRMVLISLATCLLLSLSACATKKPEKKIPDSGSQVKIPIAFEQLSLKSEARTVFEDTGKFILLEGSKCMQRDNGREPVTIVQWIEMPGYVDSGTVVLNGWDLRYVNQDREVNSLRADIVHSKLVKNTGSTFLVFEAQGKLDDQNRNDAFEFCVFYSAFGYQSAEIGATIEEDYNGVETSALQDENQGAVAVMEHTGQKGTLKKNDAIAIIPRGFDFQFADAFECEWRWVLCKWRDRTDYPLLQAAYNLSQANTAPNLDGSPHWVAQTIFKDNNTRAHRVKTRAAWIRGRSVKLRADFLALNPRAGRANTCRKSADGVVRTQTVRINELPYDYAIPMLTGWDLTNECEQQRLQRAGIWIHDIHFDPQSQRLEYKVSSILRDRDGAPSFNSTHRVTVLGLNRLSSSAQQRAPRFRLKLRE
;
A
#
# COMPACT_ATOMS: atom_id res chain seq x y z
N MET A 1 -33.90 -61.27 -19.49
CA MET A 1 -32.84 -60.27 -19.27
C MET A 1 -31.50 -60.96 -19.48
N ASN A 2 -30.84 -60.66 -20.60
CA ASN A 2 -29.88 -61.55 -21.25
C ASN A 2 -28.48 -61.53 -20.61
N ARG A 3 -27.96 -62.73 -20.32
CA ARG A 3 -26.58 -63.03 -19.88
C ARG A 3 -25.49 -62.36 -20.73
N MET A 4 -25.77 -62.09 -22.01
CA MET A 4 -24.84 -61.38 -22.92
C MET A 4 -24.61 -59.91 -22.56
N VAL A 5 -25.58 -59.24 -21.94
CA VAL A 5 -25.45 -57.82 -21.57
C VAL A 5 -24.56 -57.66 -20.34
N LEU A 6 -24.67 -58.58 -19.37
CA LEU A 6 -23.81 -58.62 -18.19
C LEU A 6 -22.35 -58.97 -18.52
N ILE A 7 -22.13 -59.85 -19.49
CA ILE A 7 -20.77 -60.21 -19.95
C ILE A 7 -20.12 -59.05 -20.72
N SER A 8 -20.89 -58.30 -21.51
CA SER A 8 -20.38 -57.11 -22.23
C SER A 8 -20.06 -55.94 -21.29
N LEU A 9 -20.86 -55.72 -20.24
CA LEU A 9 -20.56 -54.70 -19.22
C LEU A 9 -19.33 -55.07 -18.38
N ALA A 10 -19.14 -56.35 -18.05
CA ALA A 10 -17.98 -56.81 -17.29
C ALA A 10 -16.67 -56.72 -18.12
N THR A 11 -16.72 -56.95 -19.43
CA THR A 11 -15.54 -56.82 -20.31
C THR A 11 -15.17 -55.36 -20.60
N CYS A 12 -16.13 -54.44 -20.71
CA CYS A 12 -15.86 -53.00 -20.80
C CYS A 12 -15.24 -52.42 -19.52
N LEU A 13 -15.60 -52.94 -18.34
CA LEU A 13 -15.02 -52.53 -17.05
C LEU A 13 -13.60 -53.08 -16.83
N LEU A 14 -13.25 -54.24 -17.41
CA LEU A 14 -11.91 -54.81 -17.31
C LEU A 14 -10.90 -54.16 -18.29
N LEU A 15 -11.37 -53.66 -19.44
CA LEU A 15 -10.55 -52.94 -20.42
C LEU A 15 -10.23 -51.49 -20.02
N SER A 16 -11.06 -50.85 -19.19
CA SER A 16 -10.80 -49.48 -18.70
C SER A 16 -9.80 -49.42 -17.53
N LEU A 17 -9.51 -50.55 -16.87
CA LEU A 17 -8.53 -50.65 -15.78
C LEU A 17 -7.09 -50.99 -16.26
N SER A 18 -6.88 -51.28 -17.55
CA SER A 18 -5.56 -51.62 -18.10
C SER A 18 -4.81 -50.45 -18.76
N ALA A 19 -5.38 -49.24 -18.79
CA ALA A 19 -4.77 -48.07 -19.45
C ALA A 19 -3.84 -47.23 -18.56
N CYS A 20 -3.64 -47.60 -17.29
CA CYS A 20 -2.66 -46.98 -16.39
C CYS A 20 -1.50 -47.94 -16.09
N ALA A 21 -0.76 -48.33 -17.13
CA ALA A 21 0.56 -48.91 -16.96
C ALA A 21 1.52 -48.31 -18.01
N THR A 22 2.53 -47.61 -17.50
CA THR A 22 3.80 -47.25 -18.15
C THR A 22 3.78 -46.29 -19.34
N LYS A 23 4.13 -45.02 -19.08
CA LYS A 23 5.19 -44.30 -19.81
C LYS A 23 5.97 -43.41 -18.83
N LYS A 24 7.22 -43.80 -18.56
CA LYS A 24 8.23 -42.90 -17.96
C LYS A 24 8.44 -41.73 -18.92
N PRO A 25 8.33 -40.47 -18.49
CA PRO A 25 8.88 -39.37 -19.27
C PRO A 25 10.40 -39.41 -19.12
N GLU A 26 11.04 -39.68 -20.25
CA GLU A 26 12.47 -39.55 -20.49
C GLU A 26 12.90 -38.11 -20.19
N LYS A 27 13.94 -37.99 -19.37
CA LYS A 27 14.52 -36.73 -18.91
C LYS A 27 15.26 -36.08 -20.09
N LYS A 28 14.55 -35.35 -20.95
CA LYS A 28 15.19 -34.38 -21.84
C LYS A 28 15.60 -33.17 -21.02
N ILE A 29 16.91 -33.01 -20.87
CA ILE A 29 17.56 -31.80 -20.37
C ILE A 29 17.30 -30.71 -21.41
N PRO A 30 16.60 -29.61 -21.09
CA PRO A 30 16.70 -28.39 -21.87
C PRO A 30 17.92 -27.62 -21.39
N ASP A 31 18.78 -27.29 -22.34
CA ASP A 31 19.91 -26.39 -22.15
C ASP A 31 19.50 -25.09 -21.44
N SER A 32 20.24 -24.81 -20.37
CA SER A 32 20.75 -23.49 -19.95
C SER A 32 20.21 -22.28 -20.74
N GLY A 33 19.07 -21.76 -20.29
CA GLY A 33 18.61 -20.39 -20.56
C GLY A 33 18.24 -19.72 -19.24
N SER A 34 19.15 -18.90 -18.73
CA SER A 34 19.07 -18.05 -17.52
C SER A 34 17.74 -18.03 -16.75
N GLN A 35 17.54 -18.99 -15.84
CA GLN A 35 16.65 -18.78 -14.71
C GLN A 35 17.31 -17.78 -13.76
N VAL A 36 16.81 -16.55 -13.74
CA VAL A 36 17.14 -15.61 -12.66
C VAL A 36 16.59 -16.22 -11.38
N LYS A 37 17.47 -16.77 -10.54
CA LYS A 37 17.09 -17.27 -9.22
C LYS A 37 16.50 -16.12 -8.43
N ILE A 38 15.23 -16.26 -8.02
CA ILE A 38 14.58 -15.36 -7.06
C ILE A 38 15.36 -15.48 -5.76
N PRO A 39 15.95 -14.39 -5.23
CA PRO A 39 16.69 -14.46 -3.98
C PRO A 39 15.75 -14.87 -2.86
N ILE A 40 16.07 -15.97 -2.19
CA ILE A 40 15.38 -16.39 -0.96
C ILE A 40 15.54 -15.26 0.07
N ALA A 41 14.63 -15.11 1.04
CA ALA A 41 14.67 -14.04 2.05
C ALA A 41 16.07 -13.85 2.70
N PHE A 42 16.86 -14.93 2.80
CA PHE A 42 18.24 -14.90 3.28
C PHE A 42 19.25 -14.23 2.32
N GLU A 43 19.10 -14.38 1.00
CA GLU A 43 19.96 -13.73 0.01
C GLU A 43 19.69 -12.22 -0.07
N GLN A 44 18.46 -11.78 0.21
CA GLN A 44 18.11 -10.36 0.35
C GLN A 44 18.80 -9.69 1.57
N LEU A 45 19.29 -10.47 2.55
CA LEU A 45 20.01 -9.96 3.74
C LEU A 45 21.40 -9.43 3.40
N SER A 46 21.98 -9.85 2.28
CA SER A 46 23.36 -9.49 1.91
C SER A 46 23.50 -8.11 1.25
N LEU A 47 22.37 -7.48 0.89
CA LEU A 47 22.33 -6.17 0.25
C LEU A 47 22.11 -5.08 1.30
N LYS A 48 23.15 -4.27 1.52
CA LYS A 48 23.08 -3.08 2.40
C LYS A 48 21.94 -2.17 1.94
N SER A 49 21.17 -1.65 2.89
CA SER A 49 20.07 -0.71 2.59
C SER A 49 20.56 0.51 1.81
N GLU A 50 19.86 0.84 0.72
CA GLU A 50 20.06 2.07 -0.05
C GLU A 50 19.34 3.29 0.58
N ALA A 51 18.86 3.17 1.83
CA ALA A 51 18.18 4.26 2.52
C ALA A 51 19.10 5.48 2.69
N ARG A 52 18.59 6.65 2.34
CA ARG A 52 19.24 7.95 2.46
C ARG A 52 18.80 8.64 3.74
N THR A 53 19.74 9.14 4.53
CA THR A 53 19.44 10.02 5.67
C THR A 53 18.87 11.34 5.15
N VAL A 54 17.63 11.62 5.50
CA VAL A 54 16.95 12.89 5.24
C VAL A 54 17.37 13.91 6.27
N PHE A 55 17.37 13.51 7.54
CA PHE A 55 17.74 14.36 8.67
C PHE A 55 18.16 13.50 9.87
N GLU A 56 19.15 13.97 10.62
CA GLU A 56 19.54 13.39 11.90
C GLU A 56 19.84 14.49 12.92
N ASP A 57 19.17 14.45 14.08
CA ASP A 57 19.58 15.12 15.31
C ASP A 57 20.26 14.05 16.18
N THR A 58 21.58 13.99 16.11
CA THR A 58 22.39 12.93 16.72
C THR A 58 22.05 12.75 18.19
N GLY A 59 21.77 11.49 18.57
CA GLY A 59 21.37 11.13 19.92
C GLY A 59 19.87 11.30 20.20
N LYS A 60 19.08 11.84 19.27
CA LYS A 60 17.65 12.13 19.53
C LYS A 60 16.71 11.55 18.49
N PHE A 61 16.98 11.80 17.21
CA PHE A 61 16.06 11.49 16.13
C PHE A 61 16.79 11.29 14.80
N ILE A 62 16.29 10.36 13.99
CA ILE A 62 16.71 10.15 12.62
C ILE A 62 15.50 9.91 11.71
N LEU A 63 15.53 10.51 10.52
CA LEU A 63 14.61 10.25 9.42
C LEU A 63 15.41 9.82 8.19
N LEU A 64 14.98 8.71 7.61
CA LEU A 64 15.52 8.08 6.43
C LEU A 64 14.42 7.96 5.39
N GLU A 65 14.78 8.02 4.12
CA GLU A 65 13.90 7.64 3.02
C GLU A 65 14.59 6.58 2.16
N GLY A 66 13.81 5.73 1.52
CA GLY A 66 14.36 4.72 0.62
C GLY A 66 13.32 4.13 -0.31
N SER A 67 13.82 3.40 -1.29
CA SER A 67 13.00 2.63 -2.23
C SER A 67 13.67 1.31 -2.56
N LYS A 68 12.88 0.31 -2.93
CA LYS A 68 13.40 -0.97 -3.42
C LYS A 68 12.42 -1.59 -4.40
N CYS A 69 12.94 -2.11 -5.50
CA CYS A 69 12.16 -2.77 -6.54
C CYS A 69 12.49 -4.26 -6.59
N MET A 70 11.48 -5.07 -6.90
CA MET A 70 11.65 -6.48 -7.16
C MET A 70 10.65 -6.95 -8.21
N GLN A 71 11.15 -7.74 -9.16
CA GLN A 71 10.36 -8.36 -10.20
C GLN A 71 10.04 -9.81 -9.81
N ARG A 72 8.87 -10.27 -10.24
CA ARG A 72 8.45 -11.68 -10.18
C ARG A 72 7.97 -12.13 -11.54
N ASP A 73 8.20 -13.40 -11.84
CA ASP A 73 7.91 -13.97 -13.16
C ASP A 73 6.42 -14.24 -13.41
N ASN A 74 5.60 -14.22 -12.35
CA ASN A 74 4.16 -14.47 -12.43
C ASN A 74 3.39 -13.86 -11.24
N GLY A 75 2.08 -13.65 -11.43
CA GLY A 75 1.14 -13.09 -10.44
C GLY A 75 0.59 -14.07 -9.39
N ARG A 76 1.13 -15.29 -9.26
CA ARG A 76 0.52 -16.33 -8.41
C ARG A 76 0.61 -16.04 -6.92
N GLU A 77 1.74 -15.49 -6.49
CA GLU A 77 1.96 -15.07 -5.10
C GLU A 77 2.54 -13.65 -5.08
N PRO A 78 2.37 -12.90 -3.98
CA PRO A 78 2.89 -11.54 -3.88
C PRO A 78 4.42 -11.52 -3.93
N VAL A 79 5.01 -10.47 -4.49
CA VAL A 79 6.42 -10.14 -4.27
C VAL A 79 6.62 -9.76 -2.82
N THR A 80 7.67 -10.29 -2.18
CA THR A 80 8.06 -9.93 -0.82
C THR A 80 9.45 -9.30 -0.81
N ILE A 81 9.52 -8.08 -0.29
CA ILE A 81 10.75 -7.32 -0.10
C ILE A 81 11.02 -7.25 1.41
N VAL A 82 12.11 -7.87 1.85
CA VAL A 82 12.63 -7.72 3.21
C VAL A 82 13.74 -6.67 3.20
N GLN A 83 13.69 -5.74 4.14
CA GLN A 83 14.66 -4.66 4.25
C GLN A 83 15.15 -4.49 5.68
N TRP A 84 16.47 -4.35 5.82
CA TRP A 84 17.17 -4.14 7.08
C TRP A 84 17.83 -2.77 7.03
N ILE A 85 17.38 -1.87 7.88
CA ILE A 85 17.91 -0.50 7.97
C ILE A 85 18.74 -0.42 9.24
N GLU A 86 20.04 -0.20 9.10
CA GLU A 86 20.91 0.08 10.23
C GLU A 86 20.51 1.42 10.86
N MET A 87 20.21 1.39 12.14
CA MET A 87 19.83 2.55 12.93
C MET A 87 20.96 2.90 13.92
N PRO A 88 21.15 4.19 14.22
CA PRO A 88 22.09 4.60 15.26
C PRO A 88 21.78 3.93 16.61
N GLY A 89 22.83 3.65 17.40
CA GLY A 89 22.69 2.93 18.67
C GLY A 89 21.79 3.60 19.72
N TYR A 90 21.57 4.92 19.62
CA TYR A 90 20.66 5.66 20.51
C TYR A 90 19.18 5.38 20.23
N VAL A 91 18.83 4.88 19.04
CA VAL A 91 17.45 4.62 18.65
C VAL A 91 16.89 3.47 19.50
N ASP A 92 15.80 3.75 20.22
CA ASP A 92 15.09 2.76 21.03
C ASP A 92 13.63 2.56 20.65
N SER A 93 13.10 3.43 19.80
CA SER A 93 11.80 3.31 19.18
C SER A 93 11.90 3.80 17.74
N GLY A 94 11.19 3.15 16.83
CA GLY A 94 11.25 3.50 15.41
C GLY A 94 10.36 2.60 14.58
N THR A 95 9.98 3.10 13.41
CA THR A 95 9.06 2.40 12.50
C THR A 95 9.17 2.93 11.08
N VAL A 96 8.44 2.30 10.16
CA VAL A 96 8.40 2.59 8.73
C VAL A 96 7.01 3.06 8.32
N VAL A 97 6.98 4.08 7.47
CA VAL A 97 5.79 4.61 6.81
C VAL A 97 5.81 4.13 5.36
N LEU A 98 4.70 3.55 4.88
CA LEU A 98 4.54 3.31 3.44
C LEU A 98 4.25 4.66 2.75
N ASN A 99 5.25 5.19 2.06
CA ASN A 99 5.18 6.50 1.39
C ASN A 99 5.07 6.41 -0.12
N GLY A 100 4.92 5.20 -0.66
CA GLY A 100 4.56 5.01 -2.04
C GLY A 100 4.71 3.59 -2.53
N TRP A 101 4.17 3.37 -3.73
CA TRP A 101 4.17 2.10 -4.44
C TRP A 101 4.18 2.35 -5.94
N ASP A 102 4.77 1.43 -6.69
CA ASP A 102 4.72 1.38 -8.15
C ASP A 102 4.63 -0.08 -8.58
N LEU A 103 3.59 -0.41 -9.33
CA LEU A 103 3.29 -1.75 -9.81
C LEU A 103 3.18 -1.70 -11.33
N ARG A 104 3.94 -2.57 -12.00
CA ARG A 104 3.91 -2.68 -13.47
C ARG A 104 3.91 -4.12 -13.95
N TYR A 105 3.09 -4.43 -14.93
CA TYR A 105 3.30 -5.59 -15.77
C TYR A 105 4.51 -5.34 -16.68
N VAL A 106 5.38 -6.33 -16.82
CA VAL A 106 6.69 -6.15 -17.48
C VAL A 106 6.55 -6.04 -19.01
N ASN A 107 5.73 -6.91 -19.61
CA ASN A 107 5.74 -7.10 -21.07
C ASN A 107 4.48 -6.59 -21.79
N GLN A 108 3.38 -6.39 -21.06
CA GLN A 108 2.08 -6.06 -21.64
C GLN A 108 1.19 -5.35 -20.63
N ASP A 109 0.08 -4.81 -21.09
CA ASP A 109 -1.02 -4.35 -20.26
C ASP A 109 -2.01 -5.50 -20.02
N ARG A 110 -2.78 -5.46 -18.93
CA ARG A 110 -3.80 -6.47 -18.61
C ARG A 110 -5.02 -5.83 -17.99
N GLU A 111 -6.14 -6.53 -18.08
CA GLU A 111 -7.22 -6.32 -17.13
C GLU A 111 -6.75 -6.79 -15.75
N VAL A 112 -7.23 -6.15 -14.69
CA VAL A 112 -6.70 -6.35 -13.34
C VAL A 112 -7.70 -7.14 -12.53
N ASN A 113 -7.23 -8.15 -11.79
CA ASN A 113 -7.99 -8.80 -10.73
C ASN A 113 -7.68 -8.17 -9.37
N SER A 114 -6.39 -8.03 -9.04
CA SER A 114 -5.94 -7.46 -7.77
C SER A 114 -4.76 -6.51 -7.88
N LEU A 115 -4.73 -5.54 -6.96
CA LEU A 115 -3.68 -4.55 -6.79
C LEU A 115 -3.39 -4.37 -5.30
N ARG A 116 -2.16 -4.68 -4.87
CA ARG A 116 -1.76 -4.65 -3.47
C ARG A 116 -0.40 -4.01 -3.28
N ALA A 117 -0.28 -3.14 -2.27
CA ALA A 117 0.99 -2.69 -1.72
C ALA A 117 0.84 -2.54 -0.19
N ASP A 118 1.63 -3.28 0.57
CA ASP A 118 1.45 -3.39 2.02
C ASP A 118 2.76 -3.65 2.77
N ILE A 119 3.05 -2.88 3.83
CA ILE A 119 4.07 -3.22 4.81
C ILE A 119 3.42 -4.13 5.85
N VAL A 120 3.59 -5.43 5.67
CA VAL A 120 2.96 -6.47 6.50
C VAL A 120 3.63 -6.63 7.85
N HIS A 121 4.95 -6.42 7.90
CA HIS A 121 5.73 -6.52 9.13
C HIS A 121 6.69 -5.35 9.32
N SER A 122 6.85 -4.88 10.56
CA SER A 122 7.85 -3.86 10.94
C SER A 122 8.31 -4.05 12.37
N LYS A 123 9.62 -3.98 12.62
CA LYS A 123 10.16 -4.14 13.97
C LYS A 123 11.53 -3.52 14.13
N LEU A 124 11.71 -2.79 15.23
CA LEU A 124 13.04 -2.44 15.71
C LEU A 124 13.66 -3.64 16.45
N VAL A 125 14.80 -4.12 15.96
CA VAL A 125 15.58 -5.22 16.52
C VAL A 125 16.88 -4.64 17.10
N LYS A 126 17.14 -4.94 18.37
CA LYS A 126 18.36 -4.54 19.06
C LYS A 126 19.21 -5.76 19.39
N ASN A 127 20.46 -5.72 18.96
CA ASN A 127 21.49 -6.67 19.33
C ASN A 127 22.62 -5.94 20.07
N THR A 128 23.49 -6.69 20.73
CA THR A 128 24.69 -6.13 21.38
C THR A 128 25.53 -5.36 20.35
N GLY A 129 25.50 -4.03 20.42
CA GLY A 129 26.27 -3.14 19.55
C GLY A 129 25.62 -2.79 18.20
N SER A 130 24.39 -3.23 17.91
CA SER A 130 23.69 -2.86 16.67
C SER A 130 22.19 -2.74 16.83
N THR A 131 21.60 -1.76 16.16
CA THR A 131 20.15 -1.54 16.10
C THR A 131 19.72 -1.59 14.64
N PHE A 132 18.71 -2.39 14.33
CA PHE A 132 18.17 -2.50 12.98
C PHE A 132 16.67 -2.27 13.00
N LEU A 133 16.15 -1.45 12.09
CA LEU A 133 14.74 -1.45 11.77
C LEU A 133 14.51 -2.38 10.59
N VAL A 134 13.73 -3.44 10.82
CA VAL A 134 13.44 -4.49 9.84
C VAL A 134 11.99 -4.38 9.42
N PHE A 135 11.72 -4.42 8.12
CA PHE A 135 10.35 -4.48 7.64
C PHE A 135 10.20 -5.40 6.43
N GLU A 136 8.98 -5.88 6.23
CA GLU A 136 8.55 -6.70 5.11
C GLU A 136 7.46 -5.96 4.35
N ALA A 137 7.72 -5.66 3.07
CA ALA A 137 6.74 -5.11 2.14
C ALA A 137 6.31 -6.18 1.15
N GLN A 138 5.01 -6.28 0.92
CA GLN A 138 4.39 -7.15 -0.06
C GLN A 138 3.72 -6.33 -1.16
N GLY A 139 3.99 -6.70 -2.41
CA GLY A 139 3.36 -6.13 -3.58
C GLY A 139 2.70 -7.21 -4.43
N LYS A 140 1.55 -6.91 -5.00
CA LYS A 140 0.86 -7.83 -5.91
C LYS A 140 0.14 -7.08 -7.01
N LEU A 141 0.33 -7.57 -8.22
CA LEU A 141 -0.42 -7.19 -9.39
C LEU A 141 -0.74 -8.49 -10.13
N ASP A 142 -2.02 -8.83 -10.26
CA ASP A 142 -2.41 -10.03 -10.98
C ASP A 142 -3.68 -9.86 -11.83
N ASP A 143 -3.71 -10.67 -12.88
CA ASP A 143 -4.84 -10.98 -13.76
C ASP A 143 -5.37 -12.39 -13.45
N GLN A 144 -6.42 -12.81 -14.15
CA GLN A 144 -7.12 -14.08 -13.97
C GLN A 144 -6.18 -15.29 -14.11
N ASN A 145 -5.27 -15.23 -15.08
CA ASN A 145 -4.35 -16.33 -15.40
C ASN A 145 -3.12 -16.33 -14.50
N ARG A 146 -2.76 -15.18 -13.93
CA ARG A 146 -1.63 -15.00 -12.99
C ARG A 146 -0.30 -15.49 -13.55
N ASN A 147 -0.14 -15.47 -14.87
CA ASN A 147 1.06 -15.98 -15.54
C ASN A 147 1.98 -14.84 -15.99
N ASP A 148 1.55 -13.59 -15.81
CA ASP A 148 2.30 -12.42 -16.24
C ASP A 148 3.29 -11.96 -15.18
N ALA A 149 4.50 -11.65 -15.65
CA ALA A 149 5.53 -11.07 -14.84
C ALA A 149 5.17 -9.62 -14.48
N PHE A 150 5.44 -9.26 -13.24
CA PHE A 150 5.23 -7.91 -12.73
C PHE A 150 6.41 -7.47 -11.87
N GLU A 151 6.60 -6.16 -11.78
CA GLU A 151 7.54 -5.54 -10.85
C GLU A 151 6.78 -4.72 -9.81
N PHE A 152 7.26 -4.79 -8.58
CA PHE A 152 6.82 -3.98 -7.46
C PHE A 152 7.99 -3.15 -6.92
N CYS A 153 7.80 -1.85 -6.85
CA CYS A 153 8.66 -0.95 -6.09
C CYS A 153 7.92 -0.42 -4.86
N VAL A 154 8.56 -0.56 -3.70
CA VAL A 154 8.12 0.08 -2.45
C VAL A 154 8.91 1.36 -2.22
N PHE A 155 8.24 2.41 -1.79
CA PHE A 155 8.83 3.67 -1.33
C PHE A 155 8.45 3.90 0.11
N TYR A 156 9.42 4.22 0.96
CA TYR A 156 9.20 4.28 2.39
C TYR A 156 9.98 5.40 3.05
N SER A 157 9.47 5.84 4.19
CA SER A 157 10.24 6.63 5.15
C SER A 157 10.38 5.84 6.43
N ALA A 158 11.61 5.73 6.93
CA ALA A 158 11.91 5.09 8.19
C ALA A 158 12.35 6.17 9.18
N PHE A 159 11.82 6.14 10.40
CA PHE A 159 12.24 7.07 11.44
C PHE A 159 12.49 6.33 12.75
N GLY A 160 13.41 6.88 13.54
CA GLY A 160 13.79 6.35 14.83
C GLY A 160 14.13 7.47 15.80
N TYR A 161 13.95 7.20 17.09
CA TYR A 161 14.21 8.16 18.14
C TYR A 161 14.63 7.50 19.45
N GLN A 162 15.17 8.32 20.35
CA GLN A 162 15.36 7.97 21.75
C GLN A 162 14.12 8.37 22.55
N SER A 163 13.46 7.40 23.19
CA SER A 163 12.19 7.59 23.91
C SER A 163 12.32 8.50 25.13
N ALA A 164 13.54 8.68 25.65
CA ALA A 164 13.84 9.67 26.69
C ALA A 164 13.75 11.13 26.20
N GLU A 165 13.94 11.38 24.90
CA GLU A 165 13.86 12.71 24.28
C GLU A 165 12.49 12.99 23.66
N ILE A 166 11.82 11.94 23.19
CA ILE A 166 10.51 12.02 22.52
C ILE A 166 9.53 11.09 23.24
N GLY A 167 8.55 11.67 23.94
CA GLY A 167 7.50 10.93 24.63
C GLY A 167 6.42 10.44 23.68
N ALA A 168 6.78 9.47 22.83
CA ALA A 168 5.89 8.81 21.90
C ALA A 168 6.10 7.29 21.92
N THR A 169 5.03 6.53 21.70
CA THR A 169 5.02 5.06 21.64
C THR A 169 4.31 4.64 20.37
N ILE A 170 4.95 3.75 19.60
CA ILE A 170 4.40 3.15 18.40
C ILE A 170 3.69 1.86 18.82
N GLU A 171 2.45 1.71 18.35
CA GLU A 171 1.54 0.64 18.71
C GLU A 171 1.12 -0.10 17.44
N GLU A 172 0.88 -1.40 17.57
CA GLU A 172 0.57 -2.28 16.44
C GLU A 172 1.65 -2.25 15.34
N ASP A 173 2.92 -1.98 15.69
CA ASP A 173 4.01 -1.86 14.71
C ASP A 173 4.25 -3.16 13.94
N TYR A 174 4.23 -4.30 14.64
CA TYR A 174 4.64 -5.57 14.05
C TYR A 174 3.70 -6.08 12.98
N ASN A 175 2.39 -6.17 13.24
CA ASN A 175 1.44 -6.67 12.24
C ASN A 175 0.60 -5.54 11.62
N GLY A 176 0.55 -4.35 12.23
CA GLY A 176 -0.49 -3.39 11.93
C GLY A 176 -1.90 -3.88 12.28
N VAL A 177 -2.84 -2.97 12.17
CA VAL A 177 -4.28 -3.22 12.26
C VAL A 177 -4.83 -3.36 10.85
N GLU A 178 -5.30 -4.56 10.51
CA GLU A 178 -6.00 -4.82 9.25
C GLU A 178 -7.50 -4.54 9.41
N THR A 179 -8.08 -3.80 8.47
CA THR A 179 -9.52 -3.64 8.34
C THR A 179 -9.92 -3.96 6.91
N SER A 180 -10.98 -4.75 6.75
CA SER A 180 -11.45 -5.20 5.43
C SER A 180 -12.94 -4.97 5.24
N ALA A 181 -13.33 -4.67 4.01
CA ALA A 181 -14.73 -4.58 3.60
C ALA A 181 -14.96 -5.35 2.29
N LEU A 182 -16.16 -5.91 2.14
CA LEU A 182 -16.68 -6.33 0.85
C LEU A 182 -17.68 -5.26 0.41
N GLN A 183 -17.35 -4.56 -0.67
CA GLN A 183 -18.22 -3.59 -1.29
C GLN A 183 -19.10 -4.31 -2.32
N ASP A 184 -20.42 -4.23 -2.16
CA ASP A 184 -21.36 -4.75 -3.16
C ASP A 184 -21.71 -3.69 -4.22
N GLU A 185 -22.35 -4.13 -5.31
CA GLU A 185 -22.72 -3.24 -6.42
C GLU A 185 -23.78 -2.19 -6.04
N ASN A 186 -24.59 -2.44 -4.99
CA ASN A 186 -25.67 -1.58 -4.54
C ASN A 186 -25.20 -0.49 -3.56
N GLN A 187 -24.09 -0.72 -2.87
CA GLN A 187 -23.48 0.21 -1.91
C GLN A 187 -22.68 1.33 -2.60
N GLY A 188 -22.51 1.26 -3.91
CA GLY A 188 -21.73 2.23 -4.69
C GLY A 188 -20.24 1.90 -4.73
N ALA A 189 -19.45 2.78 -5.36
CA ALA A 189 -18.03 2.52 -5.61
C ALA A 189 -17.07 2.93 -4.47
N VAL A 190 -17.56 3.66 -3.46
CA VAL A 190 -16.75 4.06 -2.31
C VAL A 190 -16.92 3.05 -1.19
N ALA A 191 -15.85 2.35 -0.84
CA ALA A 191 -15.80 1.53 0.37
C ALA A 191 -15.29 2.36 1.54
N VAL A 192 -16.00 2.30 2.67
CA VAL A 192 -15.66 2.99 3.92
C VAL A 192 -15.40 1.94 4.99
N MET A 193 -14.22 2.02 5.62
CA MET A 193 -13.77 1.13 6.68
C MET A 193 -13.45 1.96 7.91
N GLU A 194 -14.23 1.76 8.96
CA GLU A 194 -14.03 2.43 10.24
C GLU A 194 -13.32 1.49 11.21
N HIS A 195 -12.30 2.01 11.88
CA HIS A 195 -11.63 1.30 12.97
C HIS A 195 -11.85 2.04 14.28
N THR A 196 -12.26 1.30 15.31
CA THR A 196 -12.34 1.77 16.69
C THR A 196 -11.58 0.79 17.58
N GLY A 197 -10.52 1.28 18.23
CA GLY A 197 -9.75 0.47 19.17
C GLY A 197 -10.43 0.32 20.52
N GLN A 198 -9.72 -0.28 21.47
CA GLN A 198 -10.26 -0.53 22.81
C GLN A 198 -10.47 0.77 23.59
N LYS A 199 -11.51 0.80 24.41
CA LYS A 199 -11.80 1.93 25.31
C LYS A 199 -10.69 2.06 26.36
N GLY A 200 -10.31 3.29 26.68
CA GLY A 200 -9.30 3.59 27.69
C GLY A 200 -7.85 3.33 27.26
N THR A 201 -7.60 2.97 26.00
CA THR A 201 -6.22 2.81 25.47
C THR A 201 -5.42 4.09 25.55
N LEU A 202 -6.06 5.25 25.32
CA LEU A 202 -5.43 6.57 25.33
C LEU A 202 -5.77 7.31 26.63
N LYS A 203 -4.76 7.90 27.27
CA LYS A 203 -4.99 8.84 28.38
C LYS A 203 -5.57 10.15 27.80
N LYS A 204 -6.35 10.87 28.61
CA LYS A 204 -7.10 12.08 28.18
C LYS A 204 -6.26 13.19 27.50
N ASN A 205 -4.94 13.17 27.64
CA ASN A 205 -4.00 14.14 27.07
C ASN A 205 -3.03 13.56 26.03
N ASP A 206 -3.13 12.27 25.69
CA ASP A 206 -2.27 11.67 24.68
C ASP A 206 -2.74 12.10 23.28
N ALA A 207 -1.80 12.58 22.46
CA ALA A 207 -2.04 12.80 21.04
C ALA A 207 -1.82 11.49 20.28
N ILE A 208 -2.63 11.22 19.24
CA ILE A 208 -2.49 10.07 18.34
C ILE A 208 -2.24 10.49 16.89
N ALA A 209 -1.48 9.70 16.14
CA ALA A 209 -1.39 9.78 14.69
C ALA A 209 -1.38 8.37 14.09
N ILE A 210 -2.02 8.20 12.94
CA ILE A 210 -2.13 6.94 12.22
C ILE A 210 -1.10 6.92 11.09
N ILE A 211 -0.37 5.81 11.01
CA ILE A 211 0.71 5.56 10.07
C ILE A 211 0.17 4.62 8.97
N PRO A 212 0.12 5.06 7.70
CA PRO A 212 -0.32 4.19 6.61
C PRO A 212 0.66 3.03 6.40
N ARG A 213 0.13 1.80 6.32
CA ARG A 213 0.91 0.59 6.03
C ARG A 213 0.59 -0.04 4.70
N GLY A 214 -0.65 0.07 4.22
CA GLY A 214 -0.98 -0.53 2.94
C GLY A 214 -2.44 -0.64 2.61
N PHE A 215 -2.67 -1.20 1.43
CA PHE A 215 -3.97 -1.56 0.89
C PHE A 215 -3.89 -2.85 0.07
N ASP A 216 -5.03 -3.50 -0.09
CA ASP A 216 -5.24 -4.64 -0.99
C ASP A 216 -6.61 -4.48 -1.66
N PHE A 217 -6.61 -4.33 -2.98
CA PHE A 217 -7.82 -4.27 -3.81
C PHE A 217 -7.97 -5.58 -4.58
N GLN A 218 -9.17 -6.15 -4.56
CA GLN A 218 -9.47 -7.35 -5.35
C GLN A 218 -10.91 -7.32 -5.85
N PHE A 219 -11.14 -7.52 -7.15
CA PHE A 219 -12.49 -7.73 -7.65
C PHE A 219 -13.07 -9.05 -7.12
N ALA A 220 -14.35 -9.03 -6.73
CA ALA A 220 -15.02 -10.22 -6.25
C ALA A 220 -15.24 -11.23 -7.40
N ASP A 221 -15.28 -12.50 -7.04
CA ASP A 221 -15.63 -13.56 -7.98
C ASP A 221 -17.08 -13.35 -8.46
N ALA A 222 -17.34 -13.51 -9.76
CA ALA A 222 -18.68 -13.36 -10.31
C ALA A 222 -19.52 -14.61 -9.99
N PHE A 223 -20.74 -14.44 -9.48
CA PHE A 223 -21.70 -15.53 -9.27
C PHE A 223 -22.71 -15.55 -10.42
N GLU A 224 -22.76 -16.64 -11.19
CA GLU A 224 -23.74 -16.80 -12.27
C GLU A 224 -24.60 -18.04 -12.03
N CYS A 225 -25.92 -17.86 -12.14
CA CYS A 225 -26.88 -18.96 -12.29
C CYS A 225 -27.29 -19.02 -13.76
N GLU A 226 -26.82 -20.05 -14.49
CA GLU A 226 -27.34 -20.33 -15.82
C GLU A 226 -28.82 -20.73 -15.74
N TRP A 227 -29.63 -20.25 -16.69
CA TRP A 227 -31.07 -20.43 -16.62
C TRP A 227 -31.50 -21.91 -16.71
N ARG A 228 -32.28 -22.29 -15.69
CA ARG A 228 -33.24 -23.41 -15.56
C ARG A 228 -32.75 -24.85 -15.32
N TRP A 229 -31.51 -25.26 -15.60
CA TRP A 229 -31.14 -26.68 -15.40
C TRP A 229 -29.73 -26.97 -14.84
N VAL A 230 -28.93 -25.96 -14.48
CA VAL A 230 -27.59 -26.16 -13.92
C VAL A 230 -27.44 -25.45 -12.58
N LEU A 231 -26.86 -26.14 -11.60
CA LEU A 231 -26.48 -25.62 -10.29
C LEU A 231 -25.79 -24.25 -10.44
N CYS A 232 -26.20 -23.25 -9.65
CA CYS A 232 -25.48 -21.98 -9.57
C CYS A 232 -24.01 -22.26 -9.21
N LYS A 233 -23.09 -21.64 -9.95
CA LYS A 233 -21.65 -21.81 -9.73
C LYS A 233 -21.01 -20.45 -9.54
N TRP A 234 -20.06 -20.39 -8.62
CA TRP A 234 -19.06 -19.32 -8.65
C TRP A 234 -18.30 -19.45 -9.97
N ARG A 235 -18.30 -18.39 -10.76
CA ARG A 235 -17.46 -18.28 -11.95
C ARG A 235 -16.02 -18.05 -11.52
N ASP A 236 -15.07 -18.38 -12.39
CA ASP A 236 -13.65 -18.08 -12.17
C ASP A 236 -13.43 -16.58 -11.94
N ARG A 237 -12.30 -16.23 -11.29
CA ARG A 237 -11.88 -14.85 -11.05
C ARG A 237 -12.12 -13.96 -12.27
N THR A 238 -12.72 -12.80 -12.06
CA THR A 238 -13.00 -11.85 -13.15
C THR A 238 -11.96 -10.75 -13.15
N ASP A 239 -11.42 -10.46 -14.34
CA ASP A 239 -10.58 -9.30 -14.56
C ASP A 239 -11.43 -8.15 -15.08
N TYR A 240 -11.04 -6.93 -14.72
CA TYR A 240 -11.65 -5.76 -15.31
C TYR A 240 -10.58 -4.73 -15.68
N PRO A 241 -10.77 -3.98 -16.78
CA PRO A 241 -10.00 -2.78 -17.02
C PRO A 241 -10.26 -1.76 -15.91
N LEU A 242 -9.25 -0.98 -15.57
CA LEU A 242 -9.30 -0.05 -14.45
C LEU A 242 -9.75 1.33 -14.94
N LEU A 243 -10.76 1.91 -14.28
CA LEU A 243 -11.10 3.33 -14.46
C LEU A 243 -10.47 4.17 -13.35
N GLN A 244 -10.58 3.72 -12.10
CA GLN A 244 -10.15 4.48 -10.93
C GLN A 244 -9.70 3.54 -9.81
N ALA A 245 -8.56 3.87 -9.21
CA ALA A 245 -8.11 3.34 -7.94
C ALA A 245 -7.80 4.52 -7.00
N ALA A 246 -8.30 4.48 -5.78
CA ALA A 246 -8.09 5.54 -4.80
C ALA A 246 -8.08 5.01 -3.37
N TYR A 247 -7.35 5.71 -2.50
CA TYR A 247 -7.22 5.43 -1.08
C TYR A 247 -7.14 6.74 -0.30
N ASN A 248 -7.78 6.79 0.85
CA ASN A 248 -7.71 7.91 1.77
C ASN A 248 -7.81 7.41 3.21
N LEU A 249 -6.73 7.57 3.97
CA LEU A 249 -6.67 7.39 5.41
C LEU A 249 -6.97 8.73 6.09
N SER A 250 -8.20 8.88 6.53
CA SER A 250 -8.66 10.12 7.16
C SER A 250 -8.35 10.11 8.67
N GLN A 251 -7.64 11.15 9.10
CA GLN A 251 -7.36 11.46 10.50
C GLN A 251 -7.51 12.97 10.69
N ALA A 252 -8.58 13.40 11.34
CA ALA A 252 -8.94 14.82 11.42
C ALA A 252 -8.09 15.61 12.42
N ASN A 253 -7.66 14.96 13.51
CA ASN A 253 -6.85 15.57 14.56
C ASN A 253 -6.06 14.48 15.31
N THR A 254 -5.29 14.90 16.31
CA THR A 254 -4.60 13.99 17.24
C THR A 254 -5.38 13.69 18.51
N ALA A 255 -6.60 14.22 18.67
CA ALA A 255 -7.34 14.04 19.90
C ALA A 255 -7.94 12.63 19.95
N PRO A 256 -7.85 11.93 21.09
CA PRO A 256 -8.51 10.65 21.26
C PRO A 256 -10.03 10.85 21.29
N ASN A 257 -10.78 9.77 21.07
CA ASN A 257 -12.21 9.75 21.35
C ASN A 257 -12.47 10.05 22.84
N LEU A 258 -13.70 10.47 23.16
CA LEU A 258 -14.12 10.78 24.54
C LEU A 258 -13.90 9.63 25.52
N ASP A 259 -13.97 8.38 25.04
CA ASP A 259 -13.74 7.16 25.82
C ASP A 259 -12.28 6.67 25.77
N GLY A 260 -11.37 7.44 25.17
CA GLY A 260 -9.96 7.11 25.04
C GLY A 260 -9.66 6.05 23.99
N SER A 261 -10.60 5.67 23.12
CA SER A 261 -10.33 4.76 22.00
C SER A 261 -9.62 5.48 20.84
N PRO A 262 -8.64 4.82 20.17
CA PRO A 262 -8.13 5.30 18.90
C PRO A 262 -9.18 5.07 17.80
N HIS A 263 -9.35 6.04 16.91
CA HIS A 263 -10.32 5.96 15.83
C HIS A 263 -9.78 6.57 14.54
N TRP A 264 -10.06 5.89 13.44
CA TRP A 264 -9.78 6.40 12.10
C TRP A 264 -10.68 5.76 11.07
N VAL A 265 -10.77 6.40 9.91
CA VAL A 265 -11.56 5.91 8.79
C VAL A 265 -10.69 5.85 7.54
N ALA A 266 -10.70 4.70 6.88
CA ALA A 266 -10.15 4.55 5.54
C ALA A 266 -11.29 4.54 4.51
N GLN A 267 -11.13 5.32 3.44
CA GLN A 267 -12.01 5.33 2.29
C GLN A 267 -11.23 4.88 1.07
N THR A 268 -11.87 4.13 0.18
CA THR A 268 -11.23 3.64 -1.04
C THR A 268 -12.19 3.58 -2.20
N ILE A 269 -11.65 3.58 -3.42
CA ILE A 269 -12.39 3.34 -4.66
C ILE A 269 -11.58 2.35 -5.50
N PHE A 270 -12.21 1.32 -6.02
CA PHE A 270 -11.63 0.42 -7.01
C PHE A 270 -12.70 -0.01 -8.01
N LYS A 271 -12.64 0.51 -9.24
CA LYS A 271 -13.74 0.31 -10.22
C LYS A 271 -13.31 0.35 -11.69
N ASP A 272 -14.15 -0.28 -12.52
CA ASP A 272 -14.21 -0.12 -13.98
C ASP A 272 -15.24 0.99 -14.33
N ASN A 273 -15.84 0.98 -15.53
CA ASN A 273 -16.92 1.92 -15.87
C ASN A 273 -18.20 1.71 -15.03
N ASN A 274 -18.36 0.54 -14.42
CA ASN A 274 -19.50 0.17 -13.58
C ASN A 274 -19.07 0.14 -12.10
N THR A 275 -20.04 -0.03 -11.22
CA THR A 275 -19.76 -0.40 -9.83
C THR A 275 -19.71 -1.92 -9.79
N ARG A 276 -18.54 -2.49 -9.51
CA ARG A 276 -18.36 -3.93 -9.36
C ARG A 276 -18.20 -4.27 -7.88
N ALA A 277 -18.67 -5.46 -7.52
CA ALA A 277 -18.37 -6.01 -6.22
C ALA A 277 -16.85 -6.20 -6.09
N HIS A 278 -16.28 -5.72 -4.99
CA HIS A 278 -14.84 -5.82 -4.74
C HIS A 278 -14.54 -5.90 -3.24
N ARG A 279 -13.44 -6.58 -2.92
CA ARG A 279 -12.88 -6.66 -1.58
C ARG A 279 -11.80 -5.61 -1.44
N VAL A 280 -11.80 -4.94 -0.31
CA VAL A 280 -10.75 -4.01 0.08
C VAL A 280 -10.21 -4.42 1.43
N LYS A 281 -8.89 -4.34 1.58
CA LYS A 281 -8.23 -4.35 2.87
C LYS A 281 -7.35 -3.13 3.01
N THR A 282 -7.23 -2.62 4.21
CA THR A 282 -6.31 -1.55 4.56
C THR A 282 -5.55 -1.95 5.82
N ARG A 283 -4.29 -1.53 5.90
CA ARG A 283 -3.44 -1.73 7.06
C ARG A 283 -2.91 -0.40 7.56
N ALA A 284 -2.90 -0.23 8.87
CA ALA A 284 -2.32 0.93 9.53
C ALA A 284 -1.61 0.51 10.82
N ALA A 285 -0.61 1.29 11.22
CA ALA A 285 -0.10 1.31 12.59
C ALA A 285 -0.43 2.67 13.18
N TRP A 286 -0.12 2.89 14.46
CA TRP A 286 -0.37 4.20 15.05
C TRP A 286 0.68 4.54 16.10
N ILE A 287 0.87 5.84 16.32
CA ILE A 287 1.82 6.40 17.28
C ILE A 287 1.06 7.32 18.22
N ARG A 288 1.35 7.22 19.52
CA ARG A 288 0.70 8.04 20.55
C ARG A 288 1.67 8.66 21.52
N GLY A 289 1.25 9.74 22.17
CA GLY A 289 1.94 10.34 23.30
C GLY A 289 1.98 11.86 23.23
N ARG A 290 2.42 12.50 24.31
CA ARG A 290 2.47 13.97 24.45
C ARG A 290 3.31 14.68 23.38
N SER A 291 4.32 13.98 22.85
CA SER A 291 5.22 14.51 21.80
C SER A 291 4.61 14.46 20.40
N VAL A 292 3.56 13.66 20.19
CA VAL A 292 2.92 13.50 18.87
C VAL A 292 2.11 14.74 18.52
N LYS A 293 2.24 15.17 17.26
CA LYS A 293 1.49 16.25 16.63
C LYS A 293 1.13 15.84 15.22
N LEU A 294 0.14 16.49 14.63
CA LEU A 294 -0.31 16.18 13.28
C LEU A 294 -0.73 17.46 12.57
N ARG A 295 -0.30 17.58 11.31
CA ARG A 295 -0.91 18.46 10.33
C ARG A 295 -1.67 17.56 9.36
N ALA A 296 -2.93 17.33 9.67
CA ALA A 296 -3.83 16.52 8.85
C ALA A 296 -4.05 17.16 7.48
N ASP A 297 -4.16 16.32 6.47
CA ASP A 297 -4.61 16.72 5.13
C ASP A 297 -5.55 15.65 4.58
N PHE A 298 -6.71 16.08 4.07
CA PHE A 298 -7.82 15.18 3.73
C PHE A 298 -8.12 15.16 2.24
N LEU A 299 -8.35 13.96 1.70
CA LEU A 299 -8.78 13.75 0.32
C LEU A 299 -10.24 13.32 0.28
N ALA A 300 -11.11 14.19 -0.26
CA ALA A 300 -12.47 13.76 -0.60
C ALA A 300 -12.41 12.85 -1.83
N LEU A 301 -12.72 11.57 -1.66
CA LEU A 301 -12.80 10.62 -2.76
C LEU A 301 -14.14 10.74 -3.47
N ASN A 302 -14.09 11.01 -4.78
CA ASN A 302 -15.28 11.13 -5.61
C ASN A 302 -15.22 10.07 -6.72
N PRO A 303 -16.17 9.12 -6.74
CA PRO A 303 -16.26 8.16 -7.82
C PRO A 303 -16.45 8.84 -9.15
N ARG A 304 -15.61 8.47 -10.10
CA ARG A 304 -15.76 8.93 -11.47
C ARG A 304 -17.03 8.35 -12.10
N ALA A 305 -17.86 9.24 -12.65
CA ALA A 305 -18.87 8.89 -13.63
C ALA A 305 -18.16 8.38 -14.89
N GLY A 306 -18.67 7.30 -15.51
CA GLY A 306 -17.98 6.50 -16.53
C GLY A 306 -17.40 7.27 -17.73
N ARG A 307 -17.90 7.01 -18.94
CA ARG A 307 -17.32 7.59 -20.16
C ARG A 307 -17.37 9.12 -20.16
N ALA A 308 -16.23 9.76 -20.41
CA ALA A 308 -16.16 11.19 -20.68
C ALA A 308 -16.13 11.47 -22.19
N ASN A 309 -16.93 12.44 -22.65
CA ASN A 309 -17.02 12.83 -24.07
C ASN A 309 -15.82 13.67 -24.55
N THR A 310 -15.09 14.29 -23.62
CA THR A 310 -13.92 15.13 -23.90
C THR A 310 -12.76 14.71 -23.01
N CYS A 311 -11.68 14.20 -23.59
CA CYS A 311 -10.49 13.80 -22.87
C CYS A 311 -9.23 14.03 -23.70
N ARG A 312 -8.09 14.18 -23.02
CA ARG A 312 -6.81 14.37 -23.71
C ARG A 312 -6.36 13.03 -24.26
N LYS A 313 -6.38 12.91 -25.58
CA LYS A 313 -5.82 11.77 -26.32
C LYS A 313 -4.29 11.87 -26.50
N SER A 314 -3.63 12.82 -25.84
CA SER A 314 -2.17 12.91 -25.85
C SER A 314 -1.58 11.70 -25.12
N ALA A 315 -0.52 11.14 -25.69
CA ALA A 315 0.26 10.07 -25.08
C ALA A 315 1.17 10.66 -24.00
N ASP A 316 0.59 11.05 -22.87
CA ASP A 316 1.30 11.59 -21.71
C ASP A 316 1.50 10.53 -20.63
N GLY A 317 1.59 9.23 -21.00
CA GLY A 317 1.87 8.07 -20.14
C GLY A 317 3.25 8.08 -19.47
N VAL A 318 3.65 9.25 -18.97
CA VAL A 318 4.87 9.59 -18.27
C VAL A 318 4.57 9.81 -16.79
N VAL A 319 5.62 9.70 -15.98
CA VAL A 319 5.54 10.01 -14.56
C VAL A 319 5.30 11.51 -14.38
N ARG A 320 4.28 11.87 -13.59
CA ARG A 320 3.96 13.25 -13.23
C ARG A 320 4.49 13.55 -11.84
N THR A 321 5.31 14.58 -11.72
CA THR A 321 5.95 14.96 -10.46
C THR A 321 5.51 16.36 -10.02
N GLN A 322 5.04 16.47 -8.79
CA GLN A 322 4.72 17.74 -8.13
C GLN A 322 5.69 17.97 -6.97
N THR A 323 6.23 19.17 -6.86
CA THR A 323 7.01 19.59 -5.67
C THR A 323 6.07 20.24 -4.67
N VAL A 324 6.14 19.82 -3.41
CA VAL A 324 5.35 20.38 -2.30
C VAL A 324 6.30 21.01 -1.29
N ARG A 325 5.92 22.19 -0.81
CA ARG A 325 6.67 22.94 0.20
C ARG A 325 5.73 23.33 1.31
N ILE A 326 6.12 22.99 2.53
CA ILE A 326 5.39 23.31 3.75
C ILE A 326 6.33 24.11 4.64
N ASN A 327 5.95 25.35 4.92
CA ASN A 327 6.69 26.25 5.79
C ASN A 327 5.99 26.35 7.16
N GLU A 328 6.72 26.90 8.14
CA GLU A 328 6.21 27.24 9.46
C GLU A 328 5.63 26.01 10.21
N LEU A 329 6.29 24.85 10.07
CA LEU A 329 5.92 23.65 10.82
C LEU A 329 6.30 23.82 12.30
N PRO A 330 5.35 23.82 13.24
CA PRO A 330 5.63 24.06 14.66
C PRO A 330 6.16 22.79 15.36
N TYR A 331 6.98 22.01 14.67
CA TYR A 331 7.48 20.71 15.11
C TYR A 331 9.01 20.69 15.18
N ASP A 332 9.57 20.00 16.18
CA ASP A 332 11.01 19.76 16.21
C ASP A 332 11.42 18.82 15.05
N TYR A 333 10.58 17.82 14.74
CA TYR A 333 10.76 16.89 13.63
C TYR A 333 9.45 16.71 12.84
N ALA A 334 9.55 16.56 11.52
CA ALA A 334 8.41 16.39 10.62
C ALA A 334 8.61 15.22 9.65
N ILE A 335 7.63 14.32 9.59
CA ILE A 335 7.64 13.14 8.73
C ILE A 335 6.42 13.22 7.78
N PRO A 336 6.60 13.32 6.45
CA PRO A 336 5.50 13.25 5.51
C PRO A 336 4.94 11.82 5.46
N MET A 337 3.61 11.70 5.39
CA MET A 337 2.91 10.42 5.25
C MET A 337 1.92 10.51 4.08
N LEU A 338 2.08 9.65 3.08
CA LEU A 338 1.14 9.55 1.96
C LEU A 338 -0.18 8.94 2.44
N THR A 339 -1.08 9.77 2.96
CA THR A 339 -2.34 9.34 3.56
C THR A 339 -3.49 9.35 2.57
N GLY A 340 -3.37 9.98 1.40
CA GLY A 340 -4.43 9.94 0.40
C GLY A 340 -3.90 10.04 -1.04
N TRP A 341 -4.52 9.29 -1.95
CA TRP A 341 -4.25 9.32 -3.37
C TRP A 341 -5.45 8.85 -4.20
N ASP A 342 -5.56 9.39 -5.42
CA ASP A 342 -6.59 9.05 -6.41
C ASP A 342 -5.93 9.03 -7.79
N LEU A 343 -5.95 7.86 -8.44
CA LEU A 343 -5.46 7.63 -9.80
C LEU A 343 -6.64 7.25 -10.69
N THR A 344 -6.90 8.06 -11.71
CA THR A 344 -8.11 7.94 -12.52
C THR A 344 -7.83 8.14 -14.01
N ASN A 345 -8.26 7.23 -14.88
CA ASN A 345 -8.13 7.38 -16.35
C ASN A 345 -9.07 8.47 -16.90
N GLU A 346 -8.60 9.30 -17.85
CA GLU A 346 -9.34 10.48 -18.33
C GLU A 346 -10.52 10.23 -19.26
N CYS A 347 -10.64 9.09 -19.95
CA CYS A 347 -11.75 8.85 -20.88
C CYS A 347 -12.67 7.73 -20.39
N GLU A 348 -12.12 6.53 -20.33
CA GLU A 348 -12.79 5.28 -20.03
C GLU A 348 -11.80 4.35 -19.33
N GLN A 349 -12.32 3.26 -18.77
CA GLN A 349 -11.52 2.16 -18.25
C GLN A 349 -10.45 1.73 -19.25
N GLN A 350 -9.23 1.50 -18.77
CA GLN A 350 -8.11 1.04 -19.59
C GLN A 350 -7.54 -0.27 -19.04
N ARG A 351 -6.89 -1.03 -19.91
CA ARG A 351 -5.98 -2.08 -19.43
C ARG A 351 -4.83 -1.40 -18.68
N LEU A 352 -4.38 -2.03 -17.60
CA LEU A 352 -3.30 -1.51 -16.80
C LEU A 352 -1.97 -2.08 -17.28
N GLN A 353 -1.01 -1.22 -17.61
CA GLN A 353 0.40 -1.61 -17.69
C GLN A 353 1.13 -1.23 -16.41
N ARG A 354 0.93 0.00 -15.92
CA ARG A 354 1.63 0.54 -14.75
C ARG A 354 0.75 1.51 -13.97
N ALA A 355 0.72 1.35 -12.66
CA ALA A 355 0.12 2.30 -11.72
C ALA A 355 1.06 2.51 -10.54
N GLY A 356 1.14 3.75 -10.07
CA GLY A 356 1.93 4.05 -8.89
C GLY A 356 1.79 5.48 -8.43
N ILE A 357 2.07 5.69 -7.15
CA ILE A 357 2.22 7.00 -6.54
C ILE A 357 3.19 6.92 -5.37
N TRP A 358 4.14 7.86 -5.29
CA TRP A 358 5.17 7.84 -4.25
C TRP A 358 5.73 9.22 -3.91
N ILE A 359 6.13 9.37 -2.65
CA ILE A 359 6.91 10.50 -2.13
C ILE A 359 8.39 10.20 -2.30
N HIS A 360 9.17 11.20 -2.71
CA HIS A 360 10.63 11.14 -2.77
C HIS A 360 11.25 12.53 -2.64
N ASP A 361 12.58 12.59 -2.63
CA ASP A 361 13.37 13.82 -2.47
C ASP A 361 12.97 14.59 -1.20
N ILE A 362 12.75 13.89 -0.09
CA ILE A 362 12.36 14.52 1.16
C ILE A 362 13.53 15.34 1.70
N HIS A 363 13.25 16.57 2.08
CA HIS A 363 14.16 17.49 2.73
C HIS A 363 13.44 18.19 3.89
N PHE A 364 13.97 18.04 5.10
CA PHE A 364 13.47 18.71 6.28
C PHE A 364 14.58 19.58 6.89
N ASP A 365 14.26 20.85 7.10
CA ASP A 365 15.11 21.80 7.81
C ASP A 365 14.40 22.28 9.08
N PRO A 366 14.86 21.86 10.28
CA PRO A 366 14.27 22.28 11.54
C PRO A 366 14.54 23.75 11.88
N GLN A 367 15.59 24.36 11.31
CA GLN A 367 15.92 25.77 11.60
C GLN A 367 14.93 26.72 10.91
N SER A 368 14.61 26.44 9.65
CA SER A 368 13.59 27.18 8.90
C SER A 368 12.17 26.62 9.06
N GLN A 369 12.02 25.53 9.84
CA GLN A 369 10.75 24.83 10.03
C GLN A 369 10.06 24.47 8.71
N ARG A 370 10.87 23.99 7.75
CA ARG A 370 10.46 23.74 6.38
C ARG A 370 10.58 22.26 6.02
N LEU A 371 9.53 21.74 5.42
CA LEU A 371 9.51 20.42 4.80
C LEU A 371 9.26 20.59 3.30
N GLU A 372 10.15 20.04 2.48
CA GLU A 372 10.03 19.94 1.04
C GLU A 372 10.10 18.48 0.62
N TYR A 373 9.27 18.09 -0.33
CA TYR A 373 9.30 16.76 -0.94
C TYR A 373 8.66 16.82 -2.32
N LYS A 374 8.84 15.75 -3.09
CA LYS A 374 8.15 15.56 -4.37
C LYS A 374 7.20 14.38 -4.27
N VAL A 375 6.09 14.49 -5.00
CA VAL A 375 5.14 13.39 -5.19
C VAL A 375 5.10 13.07 -6.67
N SER A 376 5.41 11.83 -7.02
CA SER A 376 5.37 11.30 -8.37
C SER A 376 4.21 10.33 -8.52
N SER A 377 3.54 10.34 -9.67
CA SER A 377 2.40 9.47 -9.96
C SER A 377 2.35 9.02 -11.41
N ILE A 378 1.77 7.87 -11.65
CA ILE A 378 1.56 7.30 -12.98
C ILE A 378 0.33 6.39 -13.00
N LEU A 379 -0.44 6.46 -14.07
CA LEU A 379 -1.44 5.47 -14.43
C LEU A 379 -1.45 5.39 -15.96
N ARG A 380 -1.16 4.21 -16.52
CA ARG A 380 -1.14 4.04 -17.97
C ARG A 380 -1.42 2.61 -18.42
N ASP A 381 -1.90 2.52 -19.64
CA ASP A 381 -1.93 1.32 -20.46
C ASP A 381 -0.61 1.18 -21.26
N ARG A 382 -0.57 0.25 -22.22
CA ARG A 382 0.62 0.00 -23.04
C ARG A 382 0.96 1.18 -23.95
N ASP A 383 -0.06 1.84 -24.50
CA ASP A 383 0.10 2.87 -25.52
C ASP A 383 0.28 4.27 -24.90
N GLY A 384 0.09 4.39 -23.58
CA GLY A 384 0.27 5.62 -22.82
C GLY A 384 -0.83 6.66 -23.07
N ALA A 385 -1.95 6.24 -23.65
CA ALA A 385 -3.07 7.08 -24.03
C ALA A 385 -4.38 6.31 -23.80
N PRO A 386 -5.43 6.96 -23.25
CA PRO A 386 -5.53 8.36 -22.93
C PRO A 386 -4.78 8.75 -21.65
N SER A 387 -4.69 10.06 -21.42
CA SER A 387 -4.11 10.63 -20.20
C SER A 387 -4.83 10.16 -18.92
N PHE A 388 -4.23 10.39 -17.76
CA PHE A 388 -4.81 10.11 -16.44
C PHE A 388 -4.86 11.37 -15.59
N ASN A 389 -5.69 11.36 -14.54
CA ASN A 389 -5.72 12.35 -13.47
C ASN A 389 -5.13 11.74 -12.20
N SER A 390 -4.43 12.56 -11.43
CA SER A 390 -3.83 12.17 -10.16
C SER A 390 -4.06 13.24 -9.12
N THR A 391 -4.58 12.87 -7.96
CA THR A 391 -4.65 13.73 -6.78
C THR A 391 -4.00 13.02 -5.60
N HIS A 392 -3.38 13.77 -4.69
CA HIS A 392 -2.78 13.22 -3.48
C HIS A 392 -2.93 14.14 -2.28
N ARG A 393 -2.77 13.56 -1.10
CA ARG A 393 -2.74 14.23 0.20
C ARG A 393 -1.66 13.63 1.07
N VAL A 394 -0.94 14.51 1.74
CA VAL A 394 0.17 14.14 2.60
C VAL A 394 -0.08 14.76 3.96
N THR A 395 -0.36 13.90 4.93
CA THR A 395 -0.40 14.31 6.33
C THR A 395 1.02 14.38 6.86
N VAL A 396 1.33 15.39 7.69
CA VAL A 396 2.64 15.48 8.35
C VAL A 396 2.52 15.04 9.79
N LEU A 397 3.22 13.96 10.14
CA LEU A 397 3.47 13.58 11.53
C LEU A 397 4.54 14.51 12.11
N GLY A 398 4.17 15.23 13.16
CA GLY A 398 5.08 16.06 13.94
C GLY A 398 5.50 15.37 15.22
N LEU A 399 6.78 15.50 15.58
CA LEU A 399 7.30 15.06 16.87
C LEU A 399 8.01 16.23 17.56
N ASN A 400 7.63 16.50 18.80
CA ASN A 400 8.26 17.50 19.65
C ASN A 400 9.07 16.83 20.76
N ARG A 401 10.23 17.40 21.06
CA ARG A 401 11.06 16.98 22.19
C ARG A 401 10.35 17.25 23.51
N LEU A 402 10.64 16.46 24.52
CA LEU A 402 10.07 16.65 25.86
C LEU A 402 10.52 17.96 26.51
N SER A 403 11.76 18.37 26.23
CA SER A 403 12.37 19.61 26.70
C SER A 403 11.93 20.87 25.94
N SER A 404 11.31 20.75 24.76
CA SER A 404 10.86 21.91 23.98
C SER A 404 9.59 22.58 24.52
N SER A 405 8.94 21.96 25.51
CA SER A 405 7.74 22.48 26.20
C SER A 405 7.94 23.83 26.92
N ALA A 406 9.18 24.31 27.08
CA ALA A 406 9.48 25.59 27.73
C ALA A 406 9.66 26.80 26.78
N GLN A 407 9.71 26.63 25.45
CA GLN A 407 10.11 27.72 24.54
C GLN A 407 9.26 27.97 23.30
N GLN A 408 8.20 27.21 23.02
CA GLN A 408 7.26 27.59 21.96
C GLN A 408 6.39 28.77 22.44
N ARG A 409 6.90 29.99 22.21
CA ARG A 409 6.12 31.24 22.29
C ARG A 409 4.85 31.05 21.46
N ALA A 410 3.70 31.22 22.10
CA ALA A 410 2.42 31.32 21.42
C ALA A 410 2.54 32.26 20.20
N PRO A 411 1.98 31.91 19.04
CA PRO A 411 1.99 32.80 17.89
C PRO A 411 1.36 34.13 18.32
N ARG A 412 2.11 35.23 18.16
CA ARG A 412 1.57 36.58 18.35
C ARG A 412 0.56 36.81 17.22
N PHE A 413 -0.70 36.52 17.46
CA PHE A 413 -1.80 36.96 16.63
C PHE A 413 -1.78 38.50 16.59
N ARG A 414 -1.27 39.07 15.50
CA ARG A 414 -1.48 40.48 15.18
C ARG A 414 -2.77 40.59 14.39
N LEU A 415 -3.88 40.78 15.09
CA LEU A 415 -5.11 41.28 14.49
C LEU A 415 -4.82 42.67 13.92
N LYS A 416 -4.66 42.77 12.60
CA LYS A 416 -4.82 44.04 11.89
C LYS A 416 -6.31 44.29 11.76
N LEU A 417 -6.87 45.06 12.69
CA LEU A 417 -8.15 45.73 12.45
C LEU A 417 -7.89 46.78 11.35
N ARG A 418 -8.64 46.71 10.26
CA ARG A 418 -8.68 47.79 9.26
C ARG A 418 -9.41 48.97 9.90
N GLU A 419 -8.78 50.15 9.83
CA GLU A 419 -9.46 51.44 10.04
C GLU A 419 -10.43 51.72 8.90
#